data_AF-A0A3A6NGD9-F1
#
_entry.id   AF-A0A3A6NGD9-F1
#
_cell.length_a   1.000
_cell.length_b   1.000
_cell.length_c   1.000
_cell.angle_alpha   90.00
_cell.angle_beta   90.00
_cell.angle_gamma   90.00
#
_symmetry.space_group_name_H-M   'P 1'
#
loop_
_entity.id
_entity.type
_entity.pdbx_description
1 polymer ?
#
loop_
_entity_poly.entity_id
_entity_poly.type
_entity_poly.pdbx_seq_one_letter_code
_entity_poly.pdbx_strand_id
1 'polypeptide(L)'
;MNPTNYRLPKRKDGQKTFEHIIETARKLFSKNGYQATSINEIIEKAGIATGTFYIYFDDKFALYSYLLTQYRHFIRRAISEGIKGAETREEKERLGIKAFLKFAWKDPLAYRIIWESMFADKELFREYYVTFSHDYVRQLSSAVNKGEVRNDLDLETLSYVLMGISNFVGLQVLFRETLTEKDLDFITDQVMKILRDGMFVTKKWTKKQTSSALFFIGFCYSKINGINAKCQPTEEFIIIWVFL
;
A
#
# COMPACT_ATOMS: atom_id res chain seq x y z
N MET A 1 3.17 -22.28 14.65
CA MET A 1 2.39 -23.11 13.71
C MET A 1 1.09 -23.46 14.40
N ASN A 2 -0.01 -22.80 14.05
CA ASN A 2 -1.33 -23.31 14.42
C ASN A 2 -1.59 -24.47 13.44
N PRO A 3 -1.83 -25.72 13.89
CA PRO A 3 -2.26 -26.77 12.97
C PRO A 3 -3.49 -26.24 12.24
N THR A 4 -3.50 -26.34 10.91
CA THR A 4 -4.66 -25.91 10.14
C THR A 4 -5.87 -26.71 10.60
N ASN A 5 -6.81 -26.08 11.32
CA ASN A 5 -8.07 -26.68 11.81
C ASN A 5 -9.06 -26.98 10.66
N TYR A 6 -8.54 -27.18 9.45
CA TYR A 6 -9.27 -27.55 8.26
C TYR A 6 -8.56 -28.70 7.53
N ARG A 7 -9.34 -29.51 6.81
CA ARG A 7 -8.88 -30.69 6.09
C ARG A 7 -9.23 -30.54 4.62
N LEU A 8 -8.23 -30.66 3.76
CA LEU A 8 -8.44 -30.61 2.31
C LEU A 8 -9.00 -31.95 1.80
N PRO A 9 -9.99 -31.92 0.89
CA PRO A 9 -10.53 -33.14 0.28
C PRO A 9 -9.48 -33.84 -0.58
N LYS A 10 -9.53 -35.18 -0.59
CA LYS A 10 -8.63 -36.03 -1.40
C LYS A 10 -9.27 -36.53 -2.70
N ARG A 11 -10.60 -36.51 -2.80
CA ARG A 11 -11.38 -37.05 -3.91
C ARG A 11 -12.09 -35.92 -4.66
N LYS A 12 -12.39 -36.13 -5.96
CA LYS A 12 -12.98 -35.11 -6.85
C LYS A 12 -14.38 -34.66 -6.41
N ASP A 13 -15.20 -35.58 -5.92
CA ASP A 13 -16.52 -35.30 -5.32
C ASP A 13 -16.39 -34.42 -4.07
N GLY A 14 -15.49 -34.78 -3.16
CA GLY A 14 -15.19 -33.99 -1.97
C GLY A 14 -14.67 -32.59 -2.30
N GLN A 15 -13.85 -32.46 -3.36
CA GLN A 15 -13.37 -31.17 -3.85
C GLN A 15 -14.51 -30.24 -4.25
N LYS A 16 -15.50 -30.74 -5.00
CA LYS A 16 -16.67 -29.94 -5.39
C LYS A 16 -17.47 -29.47 -4.19
N THR A 17 -17.70 -30.35 -3.21
CA THR A 17 -18.43 -29.98 -1.98
C THR A 17 -17.65 -28.95 -1.16
N PHE A 18 -16.34 -29.14 -1.02
CA PHE A 18 -15.47 -28.20 -0.32
C PHE A 18 -15.52 -26.81 -0.97
N GLU A 19 -15.33 -26.73 -2.29
CA GLU A 19 -15.42 -25.49 -3.05
C GLU A 19 -16.81 -24.83 -2.91
N HIS A 20 -17.88 -25.63 -2.88
CA HIS A 20 -19.23 -25.12 -2.67
C HIS A 20 -19.43 -24.50 -1.28
N ILE A 21 -18.87 -25.10 -0.23
CA ILE A 21 -18.86 -24.53 1.13
C ILE A 21 -18.12 -23.19 1.13
N ILE A 22 -16.93 -23.17 0.53
CA ILE A 22 -16.09 -21.96 0.42
C ILE A 22 -16.84 -20.82 -0.27
N GLU A 23 -17.45 -21.10 -1.42
CA GLU A 23 -18.17 -20.09 -2.20
C GLU A 23 -19.43 -19.59 -1.47
N THR A 24 -20.16 -20.49 -0.80
CA THR A 24 -21.32 -20.13 0.01
C THR A 24 -20.91 -19.23 1.17
N ALA A 25 -19.83 -19.60 1.87
CA ALA A 25 -19.29 -18.81 2.97
C ALA A 25 -18.79 -17.43 2.51
N ARG A 26 -18.10 -17.35 1.36
CA ARG A 26 -17.71 -16.06 0.75
C ARG A 26 -18.92 -15.15 0.54
N LYS A 27 -19.99 -15.66 -0.05
CA LYS A 27 -21.22 -14.88 -0.29
C LYS A 27 -21.85 -14.39 1.02
N LEU A 28 -21.94 -15.27 2.02
CA LEU A 28 -22.53 -14.93 3.31
C LEU A 28 -21.66 -13.93 4.08
N PHE A 29 -20.35 -14.11 4.14
CA PHE A 29 -19.43 -13.14 4.75
C PHE A 29 -19.42 -11.80 4.00
N SER A 30 -19.54 -11.81 2.67
CA SER A 30 -19.69 -10.57 1.89
C SER A 30 -21.00 -9.84 2.16
N LYS A 31 -22.06 -10.54 2.56
CA LYS A 31 -23.38 -9.94 2.77
C LYS A 31 -23.57 -9.50 4.23
N ASN A 32 -23.26 -10.40 5.16
CA ASN A 32 -23.61 -10.28 6.57
C ASN A 32 -22.38 -9.99 7.46
N GLY A 33 -21.16 -10.19 6.95
CA GLY A 33 -19.92 -10.16 7.75
C GLY A 33 -19.65 -11.45 8.51
N TYR A 34 -18.43 -11.63 9.02
CA TYR A 34 -18.00 -12.83 9.73
C TYR A 34 -18.81 -13.11 10.99
N GLN A 35 -19.03 -12.08 11.82
CA GLN A 35 -19.67 -12.24 13.13
C GLN A 35 -21.14 -12.66 13.01
N ALA A 36 -21.90 -12.04 12.09
CA ALA A 36 -23.33 -12.31 11.93
C ALA A 36 -23.64 -13.59 11.14
N THR A 37 -22.66 -14.19 10.47
CA THR A 37 -22.85 -15.45 9.72
C THR A 37 -22.67 -16.65 10.65
N SER A 38 -23.60 -17.60 10.63
CA SER A 38 -23.52 -18.85 11.42
C SER A 38 -23.12 -20.06 10.56
N ILE A 39 -22.56 -21.10 11.19
CA ILE A 39 -22.25 -22.37 10.50
C ILE A 39 -23.54 -23.01 9.96
N ASN A 40 -24.63 -22.95 10.72
CA ASN A 40 -25.93 -23.50 10.30
C ASN A 40 -26.47 -22.80 9.04
N GLU A 41 -26.34 -21.47 8.96
CA GLU A 41 -26.70 -20.71 7.76
C GLU A 41 -25.86 -21.14 6.55
N ILE A 42 -24.55 -21.36 6.73
CA ILE A 42 -23.67 -21.85 5.66
C ILE A 42 -24.10 -23.26 5.21
N ILE A 43 -24.37 -24.17 6.15
CA ILE A 43 -24.83 -25.54 5.87
C ILE A 43 -26.13 -25.53 5.07
N GLU A 44 -27.12 -24.76 5.54
CA GLU A 44 -28.43 -24.62 4.91
C GLU A 44 -28.29 -24.06 3.49
N LYS A 45 -27.55 -22.96 3.32
CA LYS A 45 -27.37 -22.31 2.00
C LYS A 45 -26.52 -23.14 1.03
N ALA A 46 -25.58 -23.93 1.53
CA ALA A 46 -24.79 -24.85 0.71
C ALA A 46 -25.53 -26.16 0.40
N GLY A 47 -26.69 -26.41 1.01
CA GLY A 47 -27.48 -27.63 0.79
C GLY A 47 -26.73 -28.92 1.18
N ILE A 48 -25.91 -28.87 2.23
CA ILE A 48 -25.11 -30.02 2.71
C ILE A 48 -25.64 -30.54 4.05
N ALA A 49 -25.28 -31.78 4.40
CA ALA A 49 -25.50 -32.28 5.75
C ALA A 49 -24.51 -31.65 6.75
N THR A 50 -24.93 -31.48 8.01
CA THR A 50 -24.09 -30.90 9.08
C THR A 50 -22.75 -31.60 9.23
N GLY A 51 -22.74 -32.94 9.24
CA GLY A 51 -21.51 -33.73 9.32
C GLY A 51 -20.52 -33.43 8.19
N THR A 52 -21.02 -33.10 6.99
CA THR A 52 -20.19 -32.78 5.83
C THR A 52 -19.35 -31.52 6.03
N PHE A 53 -19.87 -30.51 6.73
CA PHE A 53 -19.09 -29.32 7.07
C PHE A 53 -17.92 -29.68 7.98
N TYR A 54 -18.20 -30.42 9.05
CA TYR A 54 -17.21 -30.79 10.07
C TYR A 54 -16.16 -31.80 9.61
N ILE A 55 -16.39 -32.49 8.48
CA ILE A 55 -15.32 -33.24 7.79
C ILE A 55 -14.18 -32.29 7.38
N TYR A 56 -14.52 -31.08 6.92
CA TYR A 56 -13.56 -30.14 6.33
C TYR A 56 -13.10 -29.03 7.27
N PHE A 57 -13.95 -28.54 8.16
CA PHE A 57 -13.66 -27.42 9.05
C PHE A 57 -14.10 -27.73 10.47
N ASP A 58 -13.19 -27.61 11.43
CA ASP A 58 -13.52 -27.87 12.83
C ASP A 58 -14.48 -26.81 13.39
N ASP A 59 -14.38 -25.57 12.90
CA ASP A 59 -15.24 -24.45 13.31
C ASP A 59 -15.34 -23.37 12.21
N LYS A 60 -16.10 -22.30 12.50
CA LYS A 60 -16.25 -21.14 11.61
C LYS A 60 -14.92 -20.40 11.39
N PHE A 61 -14.05 -20.40 12.39
CA PHE A 61 -12.77 -19.70 12.36
C PHE A 61 -11.76 -20.39 11.43
N ALA A 62 -11.77 -21.72 11.37
CA ALA A 62 -10.95 -22.52 10.47
C ALA A 62 -11.30 -22.23 9.00
N LEU A 63 -12.60 -22.17 8.69
CA LEU A 63 -13.11 -21.76 7.38
C LEU A 63 -12.69 -20.33 7.03
N TYR A 64 -12.81 -19.41 7.99
CA TYR A 64 -12.41 -18.02 7.80
C TYR A 64 -10.90 -17.87 7.56
N SER A 65 -10.08 -18.56 8.35
CA SER A 65 -8.62 -18.58 8.21
C SER A 65 -8.18 -19.15 6.86
N TYR A 66 -8.88 -20.20 6.38
CA TYR A 66 -8.69 -20.72 5.03
C TYR A 66 -9.00 -19.66 3.97
N LEU A 67 -10.14 -18.96 4.08
CA LEU A 67 -10.51 -17.89 3.15
C LEU A 67 -9.51 -16.74 3.13
N LEU A 68 -9.06 -16.27 4.30
CA LEU A 68 -8.04 -15.22 4.38
C LEU A 68 -6.74 -15.64 3.68
N THR A 69 -6.34 -16.89 3.87
CA THR A 69 -5.20 -17.48 3.14
C THR A 69 -5.43 -17.52 1.63
N GLN A 70 -6.63 -17.91 1.17
CA GLN A 70 -6.98 -17.86 -0.26
C GLN A 70 -6.90 -16.43 -0.81
N TYR A 71 -7.42 -15.44 -0.09
CA TYR A 71 -7.36 -14.04 -0.51
C TYR A 71 -5.93 -13.52 -0.63
N ARG A 72 -5.05 -13.87 0.32
CA ARG A 72 -3.61 -13.60 0.19
C ARG A 72 -3.04 -14.17 -1.12
N HIS A 73 -3.39 -15.41 -1.46
CA HIS A 73 -2.94 -16.03 -2.70
C HIS A 73 -3.53 -15.37 -3.95
N PHE A 74 -4.81 -14.96 -3.93
CA PHE A 74 -5.44 -14.25 -5.04
C PHE A 74 -4.82 -12.89 -5.29
N ILE A 75 -4.57 -12.10 -4.24
CA ILE A 75 -3.88 -10.81 -4.34
C ILE A 75 -2.49 -10.99 -4.93
N ARG A 76 -1.71 -11.95 -4.40
CA ARG A 76 -0.36 -12.24 -4.91
C ARG A 76 -0.37 -12.66 -6.38
N ARG A 77 -1.33 -13.50 -6.77
CA ARG A 77 -1.49 -13.94 -8.15
C ARG A 77 -1.84 -12.76 -9.07
N ALA A 78 -2.81 -11.94 -8.69
CA ALA A 78 -3.21 -10.76 -9.46
C ALA A 78 -2.05 -9.81 -9.69
N ILE A 79 -1.26 -9.53 -8.64
CA ILE A 79 -0.05 -8.71 -8.74
C ILE A 79 0.99 -9.40 -9.64
N SER A 80 1.29 -10.67 -9.38
CA SER A 80 2.29 -11.43 -10.17
C SER A 80 1.94 -11.50 -11.65
N GLU A 81 0.65 -11.58 -12.01
CA GLU A 81 0.17 -11.55 -13.39
C GLU A 81 0.27 -10.13 -13.97
N GLY A 82 -0.10 -9.11 -13.19
CA GLY A 82 -0.05 -7.71 -13.62
C GLY A 82 1.35 -7.18 -13.88
N ILE A 83 2.37 -7.70 -13.18
CA ILE A 83 3.77 -7.29 -13.36
C ILE A 83 4.53 -8.11 -14.41
N LYS A 84 3.88 -9.06 -15.09
CA LYS A 84 4.54 -9.85 -16.15
C LYS A 84 5.05 -8.91 -17.24
N GLY A 85 6.33 -9.02 -17.57
CA GLY A 85 7.00 -8.16 -18.56
C GLY A 85 7.58 -6.87 -18.01
N ALA A 86 7.39 -6.55 -16.72
CA ALA A 86 8.11 -5.44 -16.10
C ALA A 86 9.58 -5.80 -15.88
N GLU A 87 10.47 -4.90 -16.28
CA GLU A 87 11.92 -5.12 -16.21
C GLU A 87 12.48 -4.54 -14.91
N THR A 88 12.06 -3.32 -14.57
CA THR A 88 12.58 -2.57 -13.41
C THR A 88 11.70 -2.71 -12.17
N ARG A 89 12.25 -2.44 -10.98
CA ARG A 89 11.50 -2.38 -9.72
C ARG A 89 10.43 -1.31 -9.75
N GLU A 90 10.70 -0.18 -10.41
CA GLU A 90 9.76 0.93 -10.54
C GLU A 90 8.54 0.53 -11.38
N GLU A 91 8.77 -0.11 -12.53
CA GLU A 91 7.68 -0.64 -13.38
C GLU A 91 6.86 -1.70 -12.64
N LYS A 92 7.54 -2.61 -11.91
CA LYS A 92 6.87 -3.60 -11.06
C LYS A 92 6.01 -2.95 -9.99
N GLU A 93 6.47 -1.84 -9.40
CA GLU A 93 5.67 -1.13 -8.40
C GLU A 93 4.44 -0.48 -9.02
N ARG A 94 4.61 0.24 -10.13
CA ARG A 94 3.50 0.86 -10.86
C ARG A 94 2.46 -0.18 -11.27
N LEU A 95 2.87 -1.23 -11.97
CA LEU A 95 1.95 -2.28 -12.45
C LEU A 95 1.37 -3.10 -11.30
N GLY A 96 2.15 -3.34 -10.24
CA GLY A 96 1.70 -4.07 -9.06
C GLY A 96 0.60 -3.32 -8.31
N ILE A 97 0.77 -2.01 -8.08
CA ILE A 97 -0.24 -1.14 -7.49
C ILE A 97 -1.50 -1.14 -8.38
N LYS A 98 -1.36 -0.93 -9.69
CA LYS A 98 -2.49 -0.94 -10.63
C LYS A 98 -3.27 -2.27 -10.57
N ALA A 99 -2.56 -3.39 -10.56
CA ALA A 99 -3.16 -4.73 -10.47
C ALA A 99 -3.90 -4.94 -9.14
N PHE A 100 -3.31 -4.49 -8.03
CA PHE A 100 -3.95 -4.51 -6.72
C PHE A 100 -5.22 -3.65 -6.68
N LEU A 101 -5.18 -2.41 -7.17
CA LEU A 101 -6.35 -1.52 -7.22
C LEU A 101 -7.48 -2.12 -8.07
N LYS A 102 -7.14 -2.73 -9.21
CA LYS A 102 -8.11 -3.42 -10.06
C LYS A 102 -8.73 -4.64 -9.36
N PHE A 103 -7.93 -5.41 -8.63
CA PHE A 103 -8.41 -6.54 -7.84
C PHE A 103 -9.34 -6.07 -6.71
N ALA A 104 -8.91 -5.06 -5.95
CA ALA A 104 -9.66 -4.46 -4.85
C ALA A 104 -11.06 -3.99 -5.27
N TRP A 105 -11.15 -3.35 -6.43
CA TRP A 105 -12.44 -2.88 -6.95
C TRP A 105 -13.35 -4.03 -7.40
N LYS A 106 -12.79 -5.09 -7.98
CA LYS A 106 -13.55 -6.25 -8.46
C LYS A 106 -14.09 -7.12 -7.32
N ASP A 107 -13.34 -7.25 -6.23
CA ASP A 107 -13.72 -8.09 -5.08
C ASP A 107 -13.56 -7.31 -3.76
N PRO A 108 -14.54 -6.47 -3.39
CA PRO A 108 -14.56 -5.73 -2.13
C PRO A 108 -14.42 -6.59 -0.87
N LEU A 109 -14.81 -7.87 -0.94
CA LEU A 109 -14.71 -8.79 0.19
C LEU A 109 -13.24 -8.99 0.62
N ALA A 110 -12.28 -8.78 -0.28
CA ALA A 110 -10.86 -8.81 0.06
C ALA A 110 -10.52 -7.83 1.21
N TYR A 111 -11.04 -6.61 1.18
CA TYR A 111 -10.83 -5.65 2.28
C TYR A 111 -11.57 -6.06 3.54
N ARG A 112 -12.84 -6.43 3.38
CA ARG A 112 -13.69 -6.77 4.52
C ARG A 112 -13.12 -7.95 5.30
N ILE A 113 -12.66 -9.01 4.62
CA ILE A 113 -12.11 -10.18 5.29
C ILE A 113 -10.76 -9.90 5.97
N ILE A 114 -9.91 -9.02 5.40
CA ILE A 114 -8.64 -8.68 6.04
C ILE A 114 -8.90 -7.85 7.29
N TRP A 115 -9.76 -6.83 7.22
CA TRP A 115 -10.02 -5.95 8.36
C TRP A 115 -10.85 -6.61 9.45
N GLU A 116 -11.86 -7.42 9.11
CA GLU A 116 -12.61 -8.19 10.10
C GLU A 116 -11.71 -9.18 10.84
N SER A 117 -10.60 -9.63 10.24
CA SER A 117 -9.68 -10.57 10.89
C SER A 117 -9.04 -9.96 12.13
N MET A 118 -8.87 -8.63 12.18
CA MET A 118 -8.40 -7.91 13.37
C MET A 118 -9.31 -8.16 14.59
N PHE A 119 -10.62 -8.23 14.36
CA PHE A 119 -11.62 -8.46 15.40
C PHE A 119 -11.88 -9.96 15.64
N ALA A 120 -11.55 -10.82 14.66
CA ALA A 120 -11.69 -12.26 14.79
C ALA A 120 -10.54 -12.88 15.60
N ASP A 121 -9.30 -12.56 15.24
CA ASP A 121 -8.08 -13.03 15.92
C ASP A 121 -6.88 -12.13 15.60
N LYS A 122 -6.25 -11.59 16.65
CA LYS A 122 -5.14 -10.64 16.53
C LYS A 122 -3.91 -11.28 15.86
N GLU A 123 -3.61 -12.54 16.12
CA GLU A 123 -2.42 -13.20 15.56
C GLU A 123 -2.60 -13.49 14.08
N LEU A 124 -3.82 -13.86 13.64
CA LEU A 124 -4.15 -14.04 12.23
C LEU A 124 -3.96 -12.74 11.43
N PHE A 125 -4.44 -11.61 11.97
CA PHE A 125 -4.21 -10.30 11.37
C PHE A 125 -2.71 -9.97 11.32
N ARG A 126 -1.99 -10.17 12.43
CA ARG A 126 -0.54 -9.96 12.50
C ARG A 126 0.21 -10.80 11.46
N GLU A 127 -0.07 -12.10 11.41
CA GLU A 127 0.59 -13.06 10.51
C GLU A 127 0.37 -12.69 9.04
N TYR A 128 -0.82 -12.22 8.68
CA TYR A 128 -1.10 -11.69 7.34
C TYR A 128 -0.10 -10.59 6.96
N TYR A 129 -0.01 -9.51 7.75
CA TYR A 129 0.84 -8.36 7.42
C TYR A 129 2.34 -8.69 7.51
N VAL A 130 2.78 -9.47 8.51
CA VAL A 130 4.19 -9.89 8.65
C VAL A 130 4.62 -10.73 7.45
N THR A 131 3.80 -11.70 7.03
CA THR A 131 4.12 -12.56 5.88
C THR A 131 4.17 -11.76 4.58
N PHE A 132 3.29 -10.77 4.41
CA PHE A 132 3.36 -9.85 3.26
C PHE A 132 4.62 -8.97 3.29
N SER A 133 4.98 -8.42 4.46
CA SER A 133 6.18 -7.60 4.63
C SER A 133 7.45 -8.39 4.29
N HIS A 134 7.60 -9.61 4.81
CA HIS A 134 8.77 -10.46 4.50
C HIS A 134 8.96 -10.69 2.99
N ASP A 135 7.88 -10.91 2.25
CA ASP A 135 7.94 -11.11 0.80
C ASP A 135 8.26 -9.80 0.05
N TYR A 136 7.82 -8.65 0.55
CA TYR A 136 8.21 -7.33 0.04
C TYR A 136 9.69 -7.05 0.29
N VAL A 137 10.16 -7.26 1.53
CA VAL A 137 11.56 -7.04 1.94
C VAL A 137 12.52 -7.85 1.07
N ARG A 138 12.18 -9.12 0.77
CA ARG A 138 12.98 -9.95 -0.14
C ARG A 138 13.12 -9.32 -1.53
N GLN A 139 12.04 -8.78 -2.08
CA GLN A 139 12.04 -8.14 -3.40
C GLN A 139 12.77 -6.79 -3.38
N LEU A 140 12.58 -5.99 -2.33
CA LEU A 140 13.26 -4.73 -2.13
C LEU A 140 14.78 -4.92 -1.97
N SER A 141 15.20 -5.93 -1.21
CA SER A 141 16.61 -6.28 -1.05
C SER A 141 17.27 -6.61 -2.38
N SER A 142 16.58 -7.37 -3.24
CA SER A 142 17.06 -7.63 -4.60
C SER A 142 17.15 -6.35 -5.45
N ALA A 143 16.25 -5.39 -5.27
CA ALA A 143 16.28 -4.13 -6.01
C ALA A 143 17.39 -3.20 -5.53
N VAL A 144 17.70 -3.20 -4.24
CA VAL A 144 18.86 -2.50 -3.66
C VAL A 144 20.16 -3.05 -4.27
N ASN A 145 20.31 -4.37 -4.34
CA ASN A 145 21.49 -5.01 -4.93
C ASN A 145 21.68 -4.69 -6.42
N LYS A 146 20.60 -4.34 -7.13
CA LYS A 146 20.61 -3.91 -8.54
C LYS A 146 20.79 -2.39 -8.71
N GLY A 147 20.83 -1.63 -7.62
CA GLY A 147 20.89 -0.16 -7.66
C GLY A 147 19.56 0.52 -8.05
N GLU A 148 18.45 -0.23 -8.08
CA GLU A 148 17.13 0.30 -8.43
C GLU A 148 16.42 0.95 -7.23
N VAL A 149 16.84 0.63 -6.01
CA VAL A 149 16.35 1.21 -4.75
C VAL A 149 17.55 1.66 -3.92
N ARG A 150 17.46 2.86 -3.32
CA ARG A 150 18.50 3.40 -2.43
C ARG A 150 18.71 2.52 -1.19
N ASN A 151 19.95 2.38 -0.74
CA ASN A 151 20.38 1.43 0.29
C ASN A 151 20.36 1.97 1.73
N ASP A 152 19.91 3.20 1.93
CA ASP A 152 19.86 3.90 3.22
C ASP A 152 18.46 3.94 3.83
N LEU A 153 17.53 3.15 3.28
CA LEU A 153 16.19 2.96 3.81
C LEU A 153 16.10 1.66 4.61
N ASP A 154 15.39 1.70 5.74
CA ASP A 154 14.94 0.49 6.42
C ASP A 154 13.87 -0.22 5.56
N LEU A 155 14.20 -1.42 5.07
CA LEU A 155 13.37 -2.11 4.09
C LEU A 155 12.07 -2.64 4.68
N GLU A 156 12.05 -2.93 5.99
CA GLU A 156 10.83 -3.33 6.70
C GLU A 156 9.85 -2.15 6.73
N THR A 157 10.29 -0.98 7.22
CA THR A 157 9.48 0.24 7.22
C THR A 157 9.02 0.61 5.82
N LEU A 158 9.90 0.54 4.82
CA LEU A 158 9.54 0.78 3.42
C LEU A 158 8.43 -0.18 2.94
N SER A 159 8.49 -1.46 3.32
CA SER A 159 7.45 -2.43 2.97
C SER A 159 6.08 -2.04 3.54
N TYR A 160 6.02 -1.61 4.81
CA TYR A 160 4.79 -1.16 5.45
C TYR A 160 4.27 0.15 4.84
N VAL A 161 5.15 1.06 4.42
CA VAL A 161 4.75 2.29 3.71
C VAL A 161 4.11 1.94 2.37
N LEU A 162 4.73 1.09 1.55
CA LEU A 162 4.20 0.70 0.23
C LEU A 162 2.88 -0.08 0.36
N MET A 163 2.79 -0.99 1.34
CA MET A 163 1.54 -1.68 1.67
C MET A 163 0.46 -0.71 2.14
N GLY A 164 0.81 0.25 3.01
CA GLY A 164 -0.11 1.26 3.52
C GLY A 164 -0.66 2.14 2.40
N ILE A 165 0.20 2.66 1.53
CA ILE A 165 -0.20 3.45 0.36
C ILE A 165 -1.15 2.63 -0.51
N SER A 166 -0.77 1.40 -0.89
CA SER A 166 -1.60 0.54 -1.72
C SER A 166 -2.96 0.28 -1.07
N ASN A 167 -2.99 -0.07 0.22
CA ASN A 167 -4.20 -0.35 0.98
C ASN A 167 -5.13 0.87 1.08
N PHE A 168 -4.61 2.05 1.42
CA PHE A 168 -5.46 3.24 1.55
C PHE A 168 -5.91 3.81 0.19
N VAL A 169 -5.05 3.79 -0.83
CA VAL A 169 -5.42 4.18 -2.20
C VAL A 169 -6.45 3.19 -2.78
N GLY A 170 -6.39 1.91 -2.40
CA GLY A 170 -7.42 0.94 -2.76
C GLY A 170 -8.83 1.33 -2.29
N LEU A 171 -8.95 1.98 -1.14
CA LEU A 171 -10.23 2.51 -0.66
C LEU A 171 -10.77 3.64 -1.53
N GLN A 172 -9.88 4.51 -2.03
CA GLN A 172 -10.25 5.58 -2.96
C GLN A 172 -10.93 5.02 -4.20
N VAL A 173 -10.44 3.88 -4.69
CA VAL A 173 -11.00 3.19 -5.85
C VAL A 173 -12.29 2.46 -5.47
N LEU A 174 -12.32 1.81 -4.31
CA LEU A 174 -13.47 1.02 -3.82
C LEU A 174 -14.75 1.87 -3.67
N PHE A 175 -14.62 3.15 -3.31
CA PHE A 175 -15.77 4.05 -3.16
C PHE A 175 -16.31 4.62 -4.49
N ARG A 176 -15.74 4.24 -5.63
CA ARG A 176 -16.22 4.68 -6.94
C ARG A 176 -17.26 3.72 -7.51
N GLU A 177 -18.36 4.29 -8.01
CA GLU A 177 -19.41 3.54 -8.73
C GLU A 177 -18.90 2.94 -10.04
N THR A 178 -18.03 3.68 -10.75
CA THR A 178 -17.41 3.22 -11.99
C THR A 178 -15.90 3.42 -11.92
N LEU A 179 -15.17 2.51 -12.57
CA LEU A 179 -13.72 2.56 -12.63
C LEU A 179 -13.25 2.21 -14.04
N THR A 180 -12.60 3.17 -14.68
CA THR A 180 -11.99 2.96 -16.00
C THR A 180 -10.50 2.63 -15.90
N GLU A 181 -9.92 2.06 -16.95
CA GLU A 181 -8.46 1.89 -17.02
C GLU A 181 -7.70 3.22 -16.91
N LYS A 182 -8.27 4.31 -17.44
CA LYS A 182 -7.69 5.66 -17.32
C LYS A 182 -7.66 6.15 -15.88
N ASP A 183 -8.70 5.85 -15.09
CA ASP A 183 -8.73 6.19 -13.66
C ASP A 183 -7.64 5.43 -12.89
N LEU A 184 -7.51 4.13 -13.17
CA LEU A 184 -6.47 3.29 -12.57
C LEU A 184 -5.07 3.80 -12.92
N ASP A 185 -4.82 4.15 -14.19
CA ASP A 185 -3.55 4.74 -14.61
C ASP A 185 -3.28 6.07 -13.91
N PHE A 186 -4.27 6.98 -13.90
CA PHE A 186 -4.13 8.28 -13.24
C PHE A 186 -3.79 8.14 -11.75
N ILE A 187 -4.55 7.32 -11.01
CA ILE A 187 -4.34 7.12 -9.57
C ILE A 187 -2.95 6.52 -9.32
N THR A 188 -2.58 5.50 -10.08
CA THR A 188 -1.28 4.84 -9.96
C THR A 188 -0.14 5.81 -10.28
N ASP A 189 -0.28 6.65 -11.30
CA ASP A 189 0.74 7.63 -11.68
C ASP A 189 0.91 8.73 -10.61
N GLN A 190 -0.17 9.13 -9.93
CA GLN A 190 -0.07 10.03 -8.77
C GLN A 190 0.71 9.39 -7.62
N VAL A 191 0.45 8.11 -7.33
CA VAL A 191 1.21 7.37 -6.31
C VAL A 191 2.69 7.31 -6.69
N MET A 192 3.00 6.93 -7.94
CA MET A 192 4.39 6.84 -8.40
C MET A 192 5.10 8.18 -8.39
N LYS A 193 4.41 9.28 -8.69
CA LYS A 193 4.97 10.63 -8.55
C LYS A 193 5.38 10.94 -7.11
N ILE A 194 4.54 10.59 -6.13
CA ILE A 194 4.86 10.77 -4.70
C ILE A 194 6.04 9.89 -4.30
N LEU A 195 6.12 8.64 -4.79
CA LEU A 195 7.22 7.74 -4.48
C LEU A 195 8.56 8.21 -5.08
N ARG A 196 8.55 8.82 -6.27
CA ARG A 196 9.75 9.36 -6.92
C ARG A 196 10.22 10.67 -6.31
N ASP A 197 9.31 11.63 -6.15
CA ASP A 197 9.65 13.03 -5.89
C ASP A 197 9.47 13.42 -4.41
N GLY A 198 8.78 12.59 -3.63
CA GLY A 198 8.25 12.96 -2.32
C GLY A 198 7.09 13.96 -2.42
N MET A 199 6.55 14.38 -1.27
CA MET A 199 5.47 15.40 -1.23
C MET A 199 5.96 16.83 -0.98
N PHE A 200 7.19 16.98 -0.47
CA PHE A 200 7.69 18.27 -0.01
C PHE A 200 8.43 19.01 -1.12
N VAL A 201 8.18 20.31 -1.23
CA VAL A 201 8.98 21.19 -2.08
C VAL A 201 10.35 21.34 -1.44
N THR A 202 11.35 20.66 -1.99
CA THR A 202 12.73 20.89 -1.55
C THR A 202 13.16 22.28 -2.01
N LYS A 203 13.33 23.24 -1.09
CA LYS A 203 13.97 24.53 -1.37
C LYS A 203 15.46 24.30 -1.71
N LYS A 204 15.76 23.78 -2.90
CA LYS A 204 17.12 23.80 -3.44
C LYS A 204 17.33 25.11 -4.23
N TRP A 205 17.72 26.14 -3.47
CA TRP A 205 18.49 27.32 -3.87
C TRP A 205 17.98 28.21 -5.02
N THR A 206 17.22 29.24 -4.64
CA THR A 206 17.21 30.55 -5.30
C THR A 206 18.54 31.30 -5.07
N LYS A 207 19.67 30.79 -5.60
CA LYS A 207 20.80 31.67 -5.98
C LYS A 207 21.20 31.40 -7.43
N LYS A 208 20.42 31.93 -8.36
CA LYS A 208 20.91 32.18 -9.72
C LYS A 208 20.11 33.29 -10.40
N GLN A 209 20.10 34.49 -9.81
CA GLN A 209 19.72 35.72 -10.53
C GLN A 209 20.13 37.01 -9.79
N THR A 210 21.41 37.13 -9.44
CA THR A 210 22.05 38.44 -9.18
C THR A 210 23.51 38.41 -9.64
N SER A 211 23.72 38.07 -10.92
CA SER A 211 24.94 38.42 -11.65
C SER A 211 24.57 39.30 -12.84
N SER A 212 23.89 40.42 -12.56
CA SER A 212 23.64 41.49 -13.54
C SER A 212 23.46 42.88 -12.91
N ALA A 213 23.83 43.07 -11.64
CA ALA A 213 23.63 44.34 -10.94
C ALA A 213 24.90 44.86 -10.24
N LEU A 214 26.08 44.64 -10.86
CA LEU A 214 27.34 45.28 -10.45
C LEU A 214 27.95 46.16 -11.55
N PHE A 215 27.22 46.42 -12.64
CA PHE A 215 27.71 47.27 -13.74
C PHE A 215 27.17 48.71 -13.76
N PHE A 216 26.41 49.16 -12.74
CA PHE A 216 25.74 50.46 -12.79
C PHE A 216 25.92 51.40 -11.59
N ILE A 217 26.91 51.17 -10.71
CA ILE A 217 27.26 52.15 -9.66
C ILE A 217 28.75 52.49 -9.75
N GLY A 218 29.16 53.04 -10.90
CA GLY A 218 30.52 53.52 -11.13
C GLY A 218 30.62 54.87 -11.85
N PHE A 219 29.51 55.61 -12.01
CA PHE A 219 29.51 56.87 -12.76
C PHE A 219 28.80 58.03 -12.07
N CYS A 220 28.85 58.09 -10.75
CA CYS A 220 28.49 59.29 -9.99
C CYS A 220 29.47 59.49 -8.84
N TYR A 221 30.68 59.94 -9.14
CA TYR A 221 31.42 60.79 -8.19
C TYR A 221 32.27 61.79 -8.99
N SER A 222 31.58 62.85 -9.41
CA SER A 222 32.19 64.15 -9.64
C SER A 222 32.87 64.63 -8.36
N LYS A 223 34.03 65.26 -8.51
CA LYS A 223 34.60 66.27 -7.61
C LYS A 223 33.51 66.97 -6.78
N ILE A 224 33.73 67.08 -5.46
CA ILE A 224 33.71 68.33 -4.68
C ILE A 224 34.04 68.00 -3.21
N ASN A 225 35.11 68.66 -2.75
CA ASN A 225 35.47 69.08 -1.39
C ASN A 225 35.46 68.06 -0.24
N GLY A 226 36.68 67.86 0.28
CA GLY A 226 36.98 66.92 1.35
C GLY A 226 36.23 67.17 2.65
N ILE A 227 35.80 66.06 3.24
CA ILE A 227 35.77 65.76 4.67
C ILE A 227 35.88 64.22 4.73
N ASN A 228 36.90 63.71 5.41
CA ASN A 228 37.04 62.29 5.71
C ASN A 228 35.99 61.90 6.76
N ALA A 229 35.03 61.04 6.41
CA ALA A 229 34.22 60.32 7.39
C ALA A 229 34.37 58.81 7.14
N LYS A 230 35.10 58.14 8.03
CA LYS A 230 35.12 56.69 8.17
C LYS A 230 33.77 56.24 8.75
N CYS A 231 33.09 55.28 8.12
CA CYS A 231 32.06 54.48 8.78
C CYS A 231 32.48 53.01 8.72
N GLN A 232 32.85 52.45 9.89
CA GLN A 232 32.94 51.01 10.12
C GLN A 232 31.53 50.45 10.43
N PRO A 233 31.23 49.19 10.11
CA PRO A 233 29.91 48.61 10.33
C PRO A 233 29.77 48.09 11.77
N THR A 234 28.71 48.49 12.48
CA THR A 234 28.32 47.94 13.79
C THR A 234 27.25 46.85 13.62
N GLU A 235 27.45 45.73 14.31
CA GLU A 235 26.64 44.52 14.32
C GLU A 235 25.35 44.64 15.17
N GLU A 236 24.28 45.26 14.65
CA GLU A 236 23.03 45.42 15.43
C GLU A 236 21.72 45.01 14.75
N PHE A 237 21.74 44.16 13.71
CA PHE A 237 20.50 43.66 13.09
C PHE A 237 20.42 42.13 13.00
N ILE A 238 20.75 41.46 14.10
CA ILE A 238 20.36 40.07 14.36
C ILE A 238 19.67 40.09 15.74
N ILE A 239 18.51 39.46 15.83
CA ILE A 239 17.56 39.42 16.97
C ILE A 239 16.46 40.47 16.86
N ILE A 240 15.38 40.09 16.18
CA ILE A 240 13.96 40.16 16.60
C ILE A 240 13.21 39.56 15.42
N TRP A 241 12.67 38.34 15.57
CA TRP A 241 11.51 37.74 14.88
C TRP A 241 11.49 36.22 15.17
N VAL A 242 11.50 35.85 16.46
CA VAL A 242 11.25 34.46 16.92
C VAL A 242 9.91 34.33 17.67
N PHE A 243 9.11 35.38 17.83
CA PHE A 243 7.75 35.22 18.34
C PHE A 243 6.79 36.23 17.70
N LEU A 244 6.04 35.75 16.69
CA LEU A 244 4.63 36.03 16.42
C LEU A 244 4.16 35.12 15.28
#